data_AF-A0A7Z9XCF9-F1
#
_entry.id   AF-A0A7Z9XCF9-F1
#
_cell.length_a   1.000
_cell.length_b   1.000
_cell.length_c   1.000
_cell.angle_alpha   90.00
_cell.angle_beta   90.00
_cell.angle_gamma   90.00
#
_symmetry.space_group_name_H-M   'P 1'
#
loop_
_entity.id
_entity.type
_entity.pdbx_description
1 polymer ?
#
loop_
_entity_poly.entity_id
_entity_poly.type
_entity_poly.pdbx_seq_one_letter_code
_entity_poly.pdbx_strand_id
1 'polypeptide(L)'
;DGIRAIRELTASGIPMNCTLIFTPEQAFLAAKAGAEFVSPFAGRIDDDLRKSAGLQFGKEDYYPAEGMEMDARLLEDNGIVSGIELVQQCVKIIEHYGFATEVLAASLRNPRQVRESALVGAHIDTLPFGVIKDMLKHHKTYEGMELFTADIVPEYANLK
;
A
#
# COMPACT_ATOMS: atom_id res chain seq x y z
N ASP A 1 -0.59 -23.95 9.58
CA ASP A 1 0.83 -23.96 9.99
C ASP A 1 1.43 -22.58 10.23
N GLY A 2 1.31 -21.61 9.30
CA GLY A 2 1.91 -20.26 9.47
C GLY A 2 1.55 -19.56 10.79
N ILE A 3 0.27 -19.58 11.19
CA ILE A 3 -0.19 -18.99 12.46
C ILE A 3 0.46 -19.64 13.69
N ARG A 4 0.68 -20.96 13.66
CA ARG A 4 1.37 -21.67 14.75
C ARG A 4 2.83 -21.24 14.84
N ALA A 5 3.51 -21.14 13.70
CA ALA A 5 4.88 -20.66 13.63
C ALA A 5 5.03 -19.22 14.15
N ILE A 6 4.11 -18.32 13.80
CA ILE A 6 4.09 -16.95 14.33
C ILE A 6 4.06 -16.97 15.86
N ARG A 7 3.15 -17.75 16.45
CA ARG A 7 3.02 -17.86 17.90
C ARG A 7 4.28 -18.42 18.57
N GLU A 8 4.84 -19.49 18.03
CA GLU A 8 6.03 -20.16 18.59
C GLU A 8 7.28 -19.25 18.53
N LEU A 9 7.48 -18.56 17.40
CA LEU A 9 8.63 -17.67 17.20
C LEU A 9 8.50 -16.38 18.03
N THR A 10 7.31 -15.79 18.07
CA THR A 10 7.05 -14.59 18.88
C THR A 10 7.21 -14.89 20.38
N ALA A 11 6.75 -16.05 20.85
CA ALA A 11 6.97 -16.48 22.23
C ALA A 11 8.46 -16.65 22.59
N SER A 12 9.32 -16.82 21.58
CA SER A 12 10.78 -16.86 21.72
C SER A 12 11.45 -15.49 21.55
N GLY A 13 10.68 -14.41 21.46
CA GLY A 13 11.19 -13.05 21.27
C GLY A 13 11.64 -12.74 19.84
N ILE A 14 11.26 -13.58 18.85
CA ILE A 14 11.62 -13.37 17.45
C ILE A 14 10.49 -12.59 16.76
N PRO A 15 10.76 -11.39 16.22
CA PRO A 15 9.77 -10.62 15.49
C PRO A 15 9.33 -11.29 14.20
N MET A 16 8.02 -11.25 13.91
CA MET A 16 7.43 -11.95 12.77
C MET A 16 6.61 -11.03 11.88
N ASN A 17 6.91 -11.06 10.58
CA ASN A 17 6.06 -10.49 9.54
C ASN A 17 5.19 -11.59 8.88
N CYS A 18 3.87 -11.46 8.98
CA CYS A 18 2.94 -12.30 8.26
C CYS A 18 2.65 -11.72 6.86
N THR A 19 3.19 -12.38 5.83
CA THR A 19 3.03 -11.98 4.42
C THR A 19 1.86 -12.70 3.73
N LEU A 20 1.57 -12.35 2.47
CA LEU A 20 0.49 -12.92 1.65
C LEU A 20 -0.90 -12.78 2.29
N ILE A 21 -1.18 -11.61 2.85
CA ILE A 21 -2.51 -11.28 3.37
C ILE A 21 -3.36 -10.71 2.23
N PHE A 22 -4.51 -11.33 2.02
CA PHE A 22 -5.52 -10.97 1.03
C PHE A 22 -6.88 -10.68 1.68
N THR A 23 -7.06 -11.01 2.96
CA THR A 23 -8.29 -10.71 3.70
C THR A 23 -8.02 -10.12 5.08
N PRO A 24 -8.92 -9.30 5.64
CA PRO A 24 -8.78 -8.76 6.99
C PRO A 24 -8.76 -9.84 8.08
N GLU A 25 -9.44 -10.96 7.89
CA GLU A 25 -9.44 -12.09 8.83
C GLU A 25 -8.05 -12.73 8.95
N GLN A 26 -7.29 -12.77 7.85
CA GLN A 26 -5.91 -13.25 7.87
C GLN A 26 -5.03 -12.31 8.72
N ALA A 27 -5.19 -10.99 8.56
CA ALA A 27 -4.51 -10.00 9.40
C ALA A 27 -4.90 -10.15 10.87
N PHE A 28 -6.19 -10.32 11.18
CA PHE A 28 -6.68 -10.54 12.53
C PHE A 28 -6.04 -11.75 13.20
N LEU A 29 -6.02 -12.91 12.50
CA LEU A 29 -5.45 -14.14 13.05
C LEU A 29 -3.94 -14.04 13.24
N ALA A 30 -3.23 -13.37 12.32
CA ALA A 30 -1.80 -13.15 12.43
C ALA A 30 -1.45 -12.24 13.62
N ALA A 31 -2.15 -11.11 13.78
CA ALA A 31 -1.98 -10.21 14.90
C ALA A 31 -2.29 -10.89 16.24
N LYS A 32 -3.38 -11.64 16.31
CA LYS A 32 -3.74 -12.44 17.50
C LYS A 32 -2.69 -13.50 17.85
N ALA A 33 -1.94 -14.00 16.87
CA ALA A 33 -0.83 -14.92 17.09
C ALA A 33 0.47 -14.23 17.54
N GLY A 34 0.51 -12.90 17.55
CA GLY A 34 1.65 -12.12 17.99
C GLY A 34 2.54 -11.59 16.86
N ALA A 35 2.07 -11.59 15.61
CA ALA A 35 2.85 -10.99 14.52
C ALA A 35 3.18 -9.52 14.83
N GLU A 36 4.44 -9.13 14.60
CA GLU A 36 4.84 -7.72 14.69
C GLU A 36 4.33 -6.96 13.47
N PHE A 37 4.33 -7.60 12.29
CA PHE A 37 3.82 -7.00 11.06
C PHE A 37 2.80 -7.91 10.37
N VAL A 38 1.82 -7.29 9.74
CA VAL A 38 0.91 -7.93 8.77
C VAL A 38 1.06 -7.22 7.43
N SER A 39 1.30 -7.98 6.36
CA SER A 39 1.50 -7.43 5.02
C SER A 39 0.35 -7.74 4.07
N PRO A 40 -0.69 -6.88 3.98
CA PRO A 40 -1.72 -6.98 2.93
C PRO A 40 -1.15 -6.65 1.54
N PHE A 41 -1.50 -7.45 0.53
CA PHE A 41 -0.96 -7.34 -0.84
C PHE A 41 -1.92 -6.55 -1.73
N ALA A 42 -1.95 -5.23 -1.54
CA ALA A 42 -2.90 -4.32 -2.19
C ALA A 42 -2.95 -4.49 -3.72
N GLY A 43 -1.82 -4.33 -4.41
CA GLY A 43 -1.83 -4.42 -5.87
C GLY A 43 -2.15 -5.81 -6.43
N ARG A 44 -2.07 -6.89 -5.63
CA ARG A 44 -2.51 -8.21 -6.10
C ARG A 44 -4.03 -8.38 -6.01
N ILE A 45 -4.69 -7.75 -5.04
CA ILE A 45 -6.16 -7.66 -5.00
C ILE A 45 -6.65 -6.89 -6.23
N ASP A 46 -6.03 -5.74 -6.53
CA ASP A 46 -6.39 -4.94 -7.70
C ASP A 46 -6.20 -5.72 -9.02
N ASP A 47 -5.16 -6.55 -9.12
CA ASP A 47 -4.95 -7.44 -10.27
C ASP A 47 -6.04 -8.52 -10.36
N ASP A 48 -6.45 -9.08 -9.22
CA ASP A 48 -7.43 -10.17 -9.15
C ASP A 48 -8.85 -9.68 -9.50
N LEU A 49 -9.27 -8.55 -8.94
CA LEU A 49 -10.55 -7.90 -9.24
C LEU A 49 -10.68 -7.54 -10.73
N ARG A 50 -9.59 -7.08 -11.35
CA ARG A 50 -9.60 -6.81 -12.80
C ARG A 50 -9.68 -8.09 -13.63
N LYS A 51 -8.98 -9.15 -13.22
CA LYS A 51 -9.00 -10.44 -13.92
C LYS A 51 -10.36 -11.11 -13.82
N SER A 52 -11.00 -11.08 -12.66
CA SER A 52 -12.34 -11.64 -12.47
C SER A 52 -13.38 -10.91 -13.33
N ALA A 53 -13.17 -9.62 -13.60
CA ALA A 53 -13.95 -8.80 -14.50
C ALA A 53 -13.56 -8.92 -15.99
N GLY A 54 -12.52 -9.68 -16.35
CA GLY A 54 -12.05 -9.81 -17.73
C GLY A 54 -11.40 -8.55 -18.33
N LEU A 55 -10.95 -7.62 -17.49
CA LEU A 55 -10.33 -6.37 -17.93
C LEU A 55 -8.88 -6.59 -18.37
N GLN A 56 -8.44 -5.86 -19.39
CA GLN A 56 -7.03 -5.74 -19.75
C GLN A 56 -6.39 -4.58 -18.96
N PHE A 57 -5.21 -4.81 -18.40
CA PHE A 57 -4.52 -3.81 -17.59
C PHE A 57 -3.00 -4.07 -17.52
N GLY A 58 -2.25 -3.01 -17.26
CA GLY A 58 -0.86 -3.04 -16.81
C GLY A 58 -0.76 -3.11 -15.28
N LYS A 59 0.31 -3.70 -14.76
CA LYS A 59 0.52 -3.85 -13.30
C LYS A 59 0.64 -2.52 -12.54
N GLU A 60 0.98 -1.44 -13.23
CA GLU A 60 1.15 -0.10 -12.65
C GLU A 60 -0.13 0.74 -12.78
N ASP A 61 -1.13 0.24 -13.52
CA ASP A 61 -2.38 0.95 -13.75
C ASP A 61 -3.12 1.18 -12.43
N TYR A 62 -3.62 2.40 -12.28
CA TYR A 62 -4.34 2.79 -11.08
C TYR A 62 -5.68 2.04 -10.94
N TYR A 63 -5.95 1.53 -9.74
CA TYR A 63 -7.24 0.96 -9.33
C TYR A 63 -7.87 1.88 -8.28
N PRO A 64 -9.13 2.34 -8.43
CA PRO A 64 -9.80 3.21 -7.46
C PRO A 64 -9.93 2.57 -6.08
N ALA A 65 -9.58 3.30 -5.01
CA ALA A 65 -9.68 2.80 -3.65
C ALA A 65 -11.13 2.44 -3.26
N GLU A 66 -12.10 3.17 -3.81
CA GLU A 66 -13.54 2.97 -3.60
C GLU A 66 -14.13 1.82 -4.43
N GLY A 67 -13.33 1.15 -5.26
CA GLY A 67 -13.78 0.08 -6.15
C GLY A 67 -14.14 0.56 -7.56
N MET A 68 -14.38 -0.39 -8.45
CA MET A 68 -14.89 -0.13 -9.81
C MET A 68 -16.26 -0.77 -9.99
N GLU A 69 -17.17 -0.06 -10.65
CA GLU A 69 -18.46 -0.63 -11.05
C GLU A 69 -18.40 -1.17 -12.47
N MET A 70 -18.97 -2.35 -12.67
CA MET A 70 -19.19 -2.98 -13.97
C MET A 70 -20.60 -3.57 -14.01
N ASP A 71 -21.35 -3.26 -15.08
CA ASP A 71 -22.75 -3.71 -15.24
C ASP A 71 -23.65 -3.43 -14.02
N ALA A 72 -23.49 -2.23 -13.43
CA ALA A 72 -24.19 -1.77 -12.22
C ALA A 72 -23.92 -2.64 -10.97
N ARG A 73 -22.78 -3.33 -10.92
CA ARG A 73 -22.30 -4.06 -9.75
C ARG A 73 -20.89 -3.62 -9.40
N LEU A 74 -20.61 -3.46 -8.11
CA LEU A 74 -19.27 -3.21 -7.62
C LEU A 74 -18.43 -4.49 -7.77
N LEU A 75 -17.22 -4.37 -8.30
CA LEU A 75 -16.26 -5.46 -8.31
C LEU A 75 -15.72 -5.64 -6.89
N GLU A 76 -15.93 -6.84 -6.34
CA GLU A 76 -15.48 -7.17 -4.99
C GLU A 76 -15.03 -8.62 -4.88
N ASP A 77 -14.19 -8.88 -3.89
CA ASP A 77 -13.89 -10.21 -3.36
C ASP A 77 -14.36 -10.27 -1.91
N ASN A 78 -15.52 -10.89 -1.68
CA ASN A 78 -16.11 -11.05 -0.35
C ASN A 78 -16.17 -9.73 0.47
N GLY A 79 -16.63 -8.64 -0.18
CA GLY A 79 -16.72 -7.31 0.44
C GLY A 79 -15.46 -6.46 0.38
N ILE A 80 -14.36 -6.96 -0.21
CA ILE A 80 -13.14 -6.19 -0.46
C ILE A 80 -13.19 -5.64 -1.88
N VAL A 81 -13.20 -4.31 -2.01
CA VAL A 81 -13.46 -3.64 -3.30
C VAL A 81 -12.19 -3.10 -3.96
N SER A 82 -11.08 -3.02 -3.21
CA SER A 82 -9.76 -2.64 -3.74
C SER A 82 -8.65 -3.09 -2.79
N GLY A 83 -7.41 -3.05 -3.27
CA GLY A 83 -6.23 -3.29 -2.47
C GLY A 83 -6.02 -2.25 -1.36
N ILE A 84 -6.38 -0.99 -1.61
CA ILE A 84 -6.32 0.07 -0.58
C ILE A 84 -7.40 -0.15 0.47
N GLU A 85 -8.58 -0.58 0.05
CA GLU A 85 -9.67 -0.87 0.97
C GLU A 85 -9.33 -2.07 1.87
N LEU A 86 -8.69 -3.12 1.33
CA LEU A 86 -8.09 -4.20 2.15
C LEU A 86 -7.14 -3.65 3.22
N VAL A 87 -6.21 -2.75 2.83
CA VAL A 87 -5.26 -2.12 3.78
C VAL A 87 -6.04 -1.36 4.86
N GLN A 88 -7.05 -0.58 4.48
CA GLN A 88 -7.89 0.17 5.41
C GLN A 88 -8.61 -0.76 6.40
N GLN A 89 -9.21 -1.86 5.93
CA GLN A 89 -9.88 -2.81 6.82
C GLN A 89 -8.89 -3.48 7.78
N CYS A 90 -7.68 -3.80 7.32
CA CYS A 90 -6.61 -4.33 8.18
C CYS A 90 -6.25 -3.33 9.28
N VAL A 91 -6.00 -2.07 8.94
CA VAL A 91 -5.70 -1.00 9.91
C VAL A 91 -6.81 -0.88 10.94
N LYS A 92 -8.07 -0.77 10.50
CA LYS A 92 -9.24 -0.66 11.39
C LYS A 92 -9.34 -1.84 12.37
N ILE A 93 -9.11 -3.07 11.92
CA ILE A 93 -9.14 -4.25 12.79
C ILE A 93 -8.02 -4.18 13.84
N ILE A 94 -6.79 -3.87 13.40
CA ILE A 94 -5.63 -3.79 14.29
C ILE A 94 -5.87 -2.76 15.39
N GLU A 95 -6.33 -1.56 15.02
CA GLU A 95 -6.64 -0.49 15.95
C GLU A 95 -7.80 -0.84 16.89
N HIS A 96 -8.89 -1.40 16.35
CA HIS A 96 -10.09 -1.72 17.12
C HIS A 96 -9.81 -2.69 18.28
N TYR A 97 -8.96 -3.70 18.04
CA TYR A 97 -8.58 -4.68 19.07
C TYR A 97 -7.35 -4.25 19.90
N GLY A 98 -6.73 -3.10 19.58
CA GLY A 98 -5.55 -2.59 20.27
C GLY A 98 -4.34 -3.52 20.13
N PHE A 99 -4.19 -4.17 18.98
CA PHE A 99 -2.99 -4.97 18.72
C PHE A 99 -1.77 -4.06 18.54
N ALA A 100 -0.62 -4.47 19.06
CA ALA A 100 0.66 -3.77 18.83
C ALA A 100 1.23 -4.02 17.41
N THR A 101 0.59 -4.90 16.64
CA THR A 101 0.97 -5.25 15.27
C THR A 101 0.87 -4.04 14.34
N GLU A 102 1.84 -3.85 13.47
CA GLU A 102 1.85 -2.80 12.47
C GLU A 102 1.40 -3.31 11.09
N VAL A 103 0.62 -2.50 10.37
CA VAL A 103 0.19 -2.80 9.00
C VAL A 103 1.25 -2.33 8.01
N LEU A 104 1.86 -3.30 7.32
CA LEU A 104 2.87 -3.11 6.28
C LEU A 104 2.22 -3.28 4.91
N ALA A 105 1.68 -2.22 4.32
CA ALA A 105 1.07 -2.30 3.00
C ALA A 105 2.12 -2.68 1.95
N ALA A 106 1.85 -3.79 1.26
CA ALA A 106 2.76 -4.41 0.32
C ALA A 106 2.17 -4.49 -1.09
N SER A 107 3.04 -4.76 -2.07
CA SER A 107 2.66 -4.85 -3.47
C SER A 107 2.02 -3.56 -4.02
N LEU A 108 2.42 -2.40 -3.53
CA LEU A 108 2.05 -1.09 -4.09
C LEU A 108 2.80 -0.87 -5.42
N ARG A 109 2.09 -0.34 -6.42
CA ARG A 109 2.51 -0.35 -7.83
C ARG A 109 2.67 1.04 -8.45
N ASN A 110 2.07 2.06 -7.85
CA ASN A 110 2.17 3.43 -8.33
C ASN A 110 2.12 4.44 -7.16
N PRO A 111 2.57 5.69 -7.36
CA PRO A 111 2.58 6.72 -6.31
C PRO A 111 1.20 7.02 -5.70
N ARG A 112 0.13 6.81 -6.47
CA ARG A 112 -1.23 7.08 -6.00
C ARG A 112 -1.68 6.08 -4.94
N GLN A 113 -1.39 4.79 -5.13
CA GLN A 113 -1.61 3.77 -4.11
C GLN A 113 -0.80 4.03 -2.84
N VAL A 114 0.44 4.52 -2.94
CA VAL A 114 1.25 4.90 -1.77
C VAL A 114 0.56 6.00 -0.96
N ARG A 115 0.13 7.07 -1.63
CA ARG A 115 -0.61 8.15 -0.98
C ARG A 115 -1.89 7.63 -0.31
N GLU A 116 -2.66 6.82 -1.01
CA GLU A 116 -3.92 6.29 -0.51
C GLU A 116 -3.72 5.32 0.66
N SER A 117 -2.67 4.47 0.61
CA SER A 117 -2.23 3.61 1.71
C SER A 117 -1.90 4.42 2.97
N ALA A 118 -1.10 5.49 2.83
CA ALA A 118 -0.78 6.40 3.93
C ALA A 118 -2.03 7.10 4.50
N LEU A 119 -2.97 7.51 3.64
CA LEU A 119 -4.21 8.17 4.06
C LEU A 119 -5.16 7.24 4.83
N VAL A 120 -5.11 5.93 4.58
CA VAL A 120 -5.92 4.94 5.31
C VAL A 120 -5.24 4.41 6.58
N GLY A 121 -4.08 4.95 6.95
CA GLY A 121 -3.40 4.64 8.21
C GLY A 121 -2.46 3.44 8.17
N ALA A 122 -1.96 3.05 6.99
CA ALA A 122 -0.87 2.07 6.94
C ALA A 122 0.35 2.59 7.74
N HIS A 123 0.98 1.70 8.51
CA HIS A 123 2.14 2.06 9.34
C HIS A 123 3.41 2.11 8.50
N ILE A 124 3.52 1.17 7.54
CA ILE A 124 4.68 1.01 6.66
C ILE A 124 4.20 0.74 5.24
N ASP A 125 4.78 1.42 4.25
CA ASP A 125 4.60 1.10 2.83
C ASP A 125 5.90 0.50 2.28
N THR A 126 5.84 -0.72 1.70
CA THR A 126 6.99 -1.31 0.99
C THR A 126 6.85 -1.14 -0.51
N LEU A 127 7.86 -0.50 -1.12
CA LEU A 127 7.77 0.05 -2.46
C LEU A 127 8.89 -0.46 -3.39
N PRO A 128 8.58 -0.78 -4.66
CA PRO A 128 9.59 -0.92 -5.69
C PRO A 128 10.33 0.41 -5.92
N PHE A 129 11.62 0.33 -6.27
CA PHE A 129 12.45 1.52 -6.52
C PHE A 129 11.88 2.46 -7.61
N GLY A 130 11.19 1.92 -8.63
CA GLY A 130 10.52 2.72 -9.66
C GLY A 130 9.45 3.65 -9.06
N VAL A 131 8.60 3.12 -8.20
CA VAL A 131 7.54 3.89 -7.51
C VAL A 131 8.15 5.01 -6.68
N ILE A 132 9.23 4.74 -5.94
CA ILE A 132 9.94 5.74 -5.14
C ILE A 132 10.44 6.89 -6.03
N LYS A 133 11.03 6.58 -7.20
CA LYS A 133 11.46 7.63 -8.13
C LYS A 133 10.29 8.45 -8.66
N ASP A 134 9.17 7.82 -8.95
CA ASP A 134 8.02 8.50 -9.53
C ASP A 134 7.32 9.41 -8.51
N MET A 135 7.38 9.09 -7.22
CA MET A 135 6.91 9.96 -6.13
C MET A 135 7.66 11.29 -6.04
N LEU A 136 8.90 11.36 -6.53
CA LEU A 136 9.72 12.59 -6.51
C LEU A 136 9.41 13.54 -7.67
N LYS A 137 8.57 13.14 -8.63
CA LYS A 137 8.35 13.86 -9.88
C LYS A 137 7.03 14.62 -9.84
N HIS A 138 7.06 15.89 -10.20
CA HIS A 138 5.85 16.64 -10.53
C HIS A 138 6.19 17.75 -11.53
N HIS A 139 5.40 17.90 -12.60
CA HIS A 139 5.70 18.86 -13.67
C HIS A 139 5.83 20.31 -13.16
N LYS A 140 4.97 20.73 -12.22
CA LYS A 140 5.07 22.06 -11.59
C LYS A 140 6.34 22.24 -10.75
N THR A 141 6.92 21.17 -10.22
CA THR A 141 8.20 21.25 -9.49
C THR A 141 9.33 21.56 -10.45
N TYR A 142 9.38 20.85 -11.59
CA TYR A 142 10.38 21.10 -12.63
C TYR A 142 10.23 22.50 -13.22
N GLU A 143 9.01 22.91 -13.57
CA GLU A 143 8.71 24.26 -14.03
C GLU A 143 9.16 25.32 -13.01
N GLY A 144 8.87 25.12 -11.73
CA GLY A 144 9.32 26.02 -10.67
C GLY A 144 10.85 26.09 -10.58
N MET A 145 11.54 24.96 -10.65
CA MET A 145 13.01 24.92 -10.64
C MET A 145 13.61 25.67 -11.83
N GLU A 146 13.03 25.53 -13.02
CA GLU A 146 13.46 26.25 -14.23
C GLU A 146 13.29 27.76 -14.05
N LEU A 147 12.12 28.20 -13.58
CA LEU A 147 11.84 29.62 -13.32
C LEU A 147 12.80 30.21 -12.26
N PHE A 148 12.99 29.52 -11.12
CA PHE A 148 13.93 29.98 -10.09
C PHE A 148 15.37 30.03 -10.59
N THR A 149 15.76 29.14 -11.49
CA THR A 149 17.11 29.14 -12.07
C THR A 149 17.30 30.28 -13.07
N ALA A 150 16.25 30.68 -13.79
CA ALA A 150 16.28 31.81 -14.73
C ALA A 150 16.39 33.16 -14.01
N ASP A 151 15.83 33.28 -12.80
CA ASP A 151 15.85 34.49 -11.97
C ASP A 151 17.14 34.64 -11.11
N ILE A 152 18.14 33.77 -11.30
CA ILE A 152 19.41 33.84 -10.56
C ILE A 152 20.12 35.18 -10.84
N VAL A 153 20.38 35.96 -9.79
CA VAL A 153 21.18 37.19 -9.91
C VAL A 153 22.62 36.86 -10.35
N PRO A 154 23.24 37.67 -11.24
CA PRO A 154 24.52 37.36 -11.88
C PRO A 154 25.67 37.00 -10.91
N GLU A 155 25.64 37.54 -9.70
CA GLU A 155 26.62 37.28 -8.64
C GLU A 155 26.65 35.82 -8.19
N TYR A 156 25.50 35.13 -8.21
CA TYR A 156 25.41 33.70 -7.88
C TYR A 156 25.64 32.80 -9.10
N ALA A 157 25.51 33.32 -10.31
CA ALA A 157 25.75 32.54 -11.54
C ALA A 157 27.22 32.07 -11.67
N ASN A 158 28.15 32.83 -11.08
CA ASN A 158 29.60 32.56 -11.12
C ASN A 158 30.11 31.65 -9.98
N LEU A 159 29.24 31.20 -9.07
CA LEU A 159 29.61 30.25 -7.99
C LEU A 159 29.53 28.78 -8.43
N LYS A 160 29.22 28.53 -9.72
CA LYS A 160 29.26 27.19 -10.32
C LYS A 160 30.68 26.77 -10.69
#